data_AF-A0A7R9M054-F1
#
_entry.id   AF-A0A7R9M054-F1
#
_cell.length_a   1.000
_cell.length_b   1.000
_cell.length_c   1.000
_cell.angle_alpha   90.00
_cell.angle_beta   90.00
_cell.angle_gamma   90.00
#
_symmetry.space_group_name_H-M   'P 1'
#
loop_
_entity.id
_entity.type
_entity.pdbx_description
1 polymer ?
#
loop_
_entity_poly.entity_id
_entity_poly.type
_entity_poly.pdbx_seq_one_letter_code
_entity_poly.pdbx_strand_id
1 'polypeptide(L)'
;KDKLTFNPRDDPRYELLEAIVSEGIKSEIVIRNADRRDSALFSCVTTNAYGHDDTNIQLIMQEPPDAPSDLKILEHDGRSARISWSPPYSGNSP
;
A
#
# COMPACT_ATOMS: atom_id res chain seq x y z
N LYS A 1 -0.91 -15.69 11.76
CA LYS A 1 -0.71 -14.23 11.73
C LYS A 1 -2.11 -13.66 11.61
N ASP A 2 -2.65 -13.13 12.71
CA ASP A 2 -4.09 -12.93 12.87
C ASP A 2 -4.61 -11.93 11.85
N LYS A 3 -5.74 -12.24 11.21
CA LYS A 3 -6.46 -11.30 10.34
C LYS A 3 -6.83 -10.11 11.22
N LEU A 4 -6.17 -8.97 11.02
CA LEU A 4 -6.49 -7.74 11.74
C LEU A 4 -7.85 -7.24 11.25
N THR A 5 -8.73 -6.92 12.18
CA THR A 5 -10.04 -6.33 11.84
C THR A 5 -9.80 -4.94 11.28
N PHE A 6 -10.16 -4.73 10.02
CA PHE A 6 -10.12 -3.43 9.37
C PHE A 6 -11.36 -2.63 9.79
N ASN A 7 -11.16 -1.52 10.51
CA ASN A 7 -12.21 -0.57 10.82
C ASN A 7 -11.92 0.77 10.12
N PRO A 8 -12.69 1.16 9.10
CA PRO A 8 -12.53 2.43 8.40
C PRO A 8 -12.60 3.66 9.30
N ARG A 9 -13.15 3.55 10.52
CA ARG A 9 -13.22 4.67 11.48
C ARG A 9 -11.92 4.95 12.21
N ASP A 10 -10.94 4.05 12.13
CA ASP A 10 -9.68 4.17 12.84
C ASP A 10 -8.71 5.14 12.14
N ASP A 11 -8.89 5.38 10.84
CA ASP A 11 -8.12 6.36 10.07
C ASP A 11 -9.09 7.31 9.34
N PRO A 12 -9.01 8.63 9.57
CA PRO A 12 -9.90 9.61 8.92
C PRO A 12 -9.73 9.69 7.40
N ARG A 13 -8.68 9.07 6.84
CA ARG A 13 -8.48 8.95 5.38
C ARG A 13 -9.36 7.89 4.75
N TYR A 14 -9.88 6.95 5.54
CA TYR A 14 -10.69 5.86 5.05
C TYR A 14 -12.17 6.21 5.08
N GLU A 15 -12.86 5.93 3.98
CA GLU A 15 -14.28 6.15 3.82
C GLU A 15 -14.91 4.84 3.32
N LEU A 16 -15.88 4.32 4.08
CA LEU A 16 -16.64 3.12 3.71
C LEU A 16 -17.99 3.53 3.14
N LEU A 17 -18.25 3.13 1.90
CA LEU A 17 -19.49 3.36 1.18
C LEU A 17 -20.19 2.02 0.98
N GLU A 18 -21.45 1.93 1.42
CA GLU A 18 -22.27 0.74 1.22
C GLU A 18 -23.51 1.10 0.41
N ALA A 19 -23.80 0.29 -0.60
CA ALA A 19 -24.95 0.47 -1.47
C ALA A 19 -25.70 -0.85 -1.66
N ILE A 20 -27.03 -0.79 -1.59
CA ILE A 20 -27.89 -1.92 -1.98
C ILE A 20 -28.04 -1.87 -3.49
N VAL A 21 -27.59 -2.92 -4.17
CA VAL A 21 -27.71 -3.12 -5.62
C VAL A 21 -28.65 -4.29 -5.91
N SER A 22 -29.05 -4.46 -7.17
CA SER A 22 -29.98 -5.54 -7.56
C SER A 22 -29.49 -6.94 -7.20
N GLU A 23 -28.18 -7.14 -7.12
CA GLU A 23 -27.55 -8.44 -6.81
C GLU A 23 -27.11 -8.60 -5.35
N GLY A 24 -27.36 -7.61 -4.48
CA GLY A 24 -27.00 -7.69 -3.05
C GLY A 24 -26.47 -6.37 -2.49
N ILE A 25 -25.46 -6.46 -1.63
CA ILE A 25 -24.80 -5.29 -1.03
C ILE A 25 -23.44 -5.12 -1.70
N LYS A 26 -23.14 -3.90 -2.14
CA LYS A 26 -21.81 -3.48 -2.59
C LYS A 26 -21.17 -2.65 -1.48
N SER A 27 -20.02 -3.09 -0.97
CA SER A 27 -19.18 -2.32 -0.06
C SER A 27 -17.93 -1.82 -0.80
N GLU A 28 -17.62 -0.54 -0.64
CA GLU A 28 -16.53 0.16 -1.31
C GLU A 28 -15.71 0.94 -0.29
N ILE A 29 -14.38 0.74 -0.30
CA ILE A 29 -13.44 1.44 0.58
C ILE A 29 -12.68 2.46 -0.26
N VAL A 30 -12.75 3.72 0.15
CA VAL A 30 -12.01 4.82 -0.45
C VAL A 30 -10.92 5.27 0.51
N ILE A 31 -9.67 5.25 0.04
CA ILE A 31 -8.50 5.71 0.81
C ILE A 31 -8.04 7.04 0.22
N ARG A 32 -8.27 8.14 0.95
CA ARG A 32 -7.83 9.48 0.54
C ARG A 32 -6.37 9.68 0.91
N ASN A 33 -5.58 10.27 0.00
CA ASN A 33 -4.14 10.47 0.18
C ASN A 33 -3.43 9.17 0.58
N ALA A 34 -3.60 8.15 -0.27
CA ALA A 34 -2.98 6.85 -0.06
C ALA A 34 -1.45 6.96 -0.07
N ASP A 35 -0.78 6.27 0.85
CA ASP A 35 0.66 6.25 0.97
C ASP A 35 1.20 4.83 1.23
N ARG A 36 2.53 4.67 1.32
CA ARG A 36 3.17 3.35 1.44
C ARG A 36 2.65 2.49 2.59
N ARG A 37 2.12 3.08 3.66
CA ARG A 37 1.57 2.39 4.84
C ARG A 37 0.25 1.68 4.55
N ASP A 38 -0.45 2.09 3.50
CA ASP A 38 -1.70 1.50 3.07
C ASP A 38 -1.47 0.22 2.22
N SER A 39 -0.22 -0.09 1.86
CA SER A 39 0.14 -1.34 1.21
C SER A 39 -0.13 -2.52 2.14
N ALA A 40 -1.21 -3.23 1.90
CA ALA A 40 -1.70 -4.31 2.76
C ALA A 40 -2.50 -5.35 1.96
N LEU A 41 -2.75 -6.49 2.60
CA LEU A 41 -3.69 -7.49 2.13
C LEU A 41 -5.07 -7.18 2.71
N PHE A 42 -5.99 -6.70 1.89
CA PHE A 42 -7.38 -6.47 2.26
C PHE A 42 -8.17 -7.76 2.04
N SER A 43 -8.98 -8.15 3.03
CA SER A 43 -9.90 -9.29 2.90
C SER A 43 -11.33 -8.77 2.87
N CYS A 44 -12.02 -8.98 1.76
CA CYS A 44 -13.47 -8.79 1.68
C CYS A 44 -14.15 -10.05 2.23
N VAL A 45 -14.93 -9.90 3.30
CA VAL A 45 -15.64 -11.01 3.94
C VAL A 45 -17.13 -10.75 3.81
N THR A 46 -17.84 -11.67 3.16
CA THR A 46 -19.30 -11.60 3.01
C THR A 46 -19.93 -12.73 3.79
N THR A 47 -20.97 -12.44 4.58
CA THR A 47 -21.67 -13.44 5.40
C THR A 47 -23.18 -13.35 5.15
N ASN A 48 -23.83 -14.49 4.99
CA ASN A 48 -25.28 -14.61 4.94
C ASN A 48 -25.76 -15.76 5.87
N ALA A 49 -27.06 -16.06 5.85
CA ALA A 49 -27.64 -17.09 6.72
C ALA A 49 -27.13 -18.53 6.45
N TYR A 50 -26.46 -18.76 5.32
CA TYR A 50 -26.03 -20.07 4.86
C TYR A 50 -24.50 -20.27 4.95
N GLY A 51 -23.74 -19.20 5.19
CA GLY A 51 -22.29 -19.29 5.31
C GLY A 51 -21.60 -17.94 5.13
N HIS A 52 -20.28 -18.02 4.95
CA HIS A 52 -19.46 -16.88 4.59
C HIS A 52 -18.53 -17.24 3.43
N ASP A 53 -18.12 -16.22 2.69
CA ASP A 53 -17.05 -16.29 1.70
C ASP A 53 -16.01 -15.19 1.98
N ASP A 54 -14.74 -15.40 1.60
CA ASP A 54 -13.70 -14.38 1.67
C ASP A 54 -12.83 -14.30 0.41
N THR A 55 -12.54 -13.07 0.00
CA THR A 55 -11.64 -12.77 -1.11
C THR A 55 -10.53 -11.85 -0.64
N ASN A 56 -9.28 -12.18 -0.99
CA ASN A 56 -8.11 -11.40 -0.64
C ASN A 56 -7.66 -10.52 -1.81
N ILE A 57 -7.35 -9.26 -1.50
CA ILE A 57 -6.96 -8.21 -2.44
C ILE A 57 -5.63 -7.64 -1.96
N GLN A 58 -4.56 -7.85 -2.72
CA GLN A 58 -3.25 -7.30 -2.38
C GLN A 58 -3.11 -5.89 -2.95
N LEU A 59 -3.09 -4.89 -2.07
CA LEU A 59 -2.84 -3.50 -2.43
C LEU A 59 -1.35 -3.18 -2.27
N ILE A 60 -0.73 -2.70 -3.34
CA ILE A 60 0.68 -2.29 -3.37
C ILE A 60 0.73 -0.85 -3.86
N MET A 61 1.14 0.07 -2.98
CA MET A 61 1.29 1.47 -3.36
C MET A 61 2.59 1.68 -4.12
N GLN A 62 2.50 2.30 -5.30
CA GLN A 62 3.65 2.70 -6.09
C GLN A 62 3.93 4.17 -5.86
N GLU A 63 5.20 4.50 -5.66
CA GLU A 63 5.70 5.86 -5.44
C GLU A 63 7.08 6.03 -6.09
N PRO A 64 7.59 7.27 -6.23
CA PRO A 64 8.97 7.47 -6.63
C PRO A 64 9.95 6.78 -5.66
N PRO A 65 11.08 6.25 -6.13
CA PRO A 65 12.12 5.73 -5.25
C PRO A 65 12.56 6.77 -4.24
N ASP A 66 12.97 6.30 -3.06
CA ASP A 66 13.53 7.18 -2.04
C ASP A 66 14.87 7.77 -2.52
N ALA A 67 15.32 8.85 -1.87
CA ALA A 67 16.62 9.42 -2.16
C ALA A 67 17.74 8.39 -1.87
N PRO A 68 18.78 8.32 -2.71
CA PRO A 68 19.92 7.45 -2.45
C PRO A 68 20.57 7.81 -1.11
N SER A 69 21.03 6.80 -0.40
CA SER A 69 21.66 6.95 0.91
C SER A 69 23.13 6.54 0.87
N ASP A 70 23.89 6.89 1.90
CA ASP A 70 25.30 6.47 2.05
C ASP A 70 26.17 6.88 0.84
N LEU A 71 26.07 8.16 0.45
CA LEU A 71 26.89 8.72 -0.62
C LEU A 71 28.36 8.72 -0.20
N LYS A 72 29.18 8.01 -0.97
CA LYS A 72 30.62 7.88 -0.78
C LYS A 72 31.37 8.34 -2.02
N ILE A 73 32.47 9.05 -1.79
CA ILE A 73 33.47 9.29 -2.83
C ILE A 73 34.44 8.12 -2.77
N LEU A 74 34.50 7.35 -3.84
CA LEU A 74 35.44 6.24 -4.00
C LEU A 74 36.81 6.76 -4.43
N GLU A 75 36.83 7.63 -5.43
CA GLU A 75 38.04 8.22 -6.02
C GLU A 75 37.76 9.66 -6.44
N HIS A 76 38.79 10.50 -6.42
CA HIS A 76 38.74 11.85 -6.95
C HIS A 76 40.08 12.19 -7.60
N ASP A 77 40.02 12.94 -8.70
CA ASP A 77 41.16 13.49 -9.43
C ASP A 77 40.85 14.96 -9.78
N GLY A 78 41.81 15.69 -10.35
CA GLY A 78 41.69 17.13 -10.61
C GLY A 78 40.53 17.55 -11.51
N ARG A 79 39.88 16.63 -12.22
CA ARG A 79 38.72 16.89 -13.10
C ARG A 79 37.58 15.87 -12.98
N SER A 80 37.68 14.86 -12.12
CA SER A 80 36.69 13.79 -12.03
C SER A 80 36.56 13.26 -10.60
N ALA A 81 35.39 12.68 -10.31
CA ALA A 81 35.17 11.93 -9.08
C ALA A 81 34.32 10.70 -9.39
N ARG A 82 34.66 9.59 -8.74
CA ARG A 82 33.86 8.37 -8.74
C ARG A 82 33.13 8.28 -7.42
N ILE A 83 31.82 8.20 -7.48
CA ILE A 83 30.95 8.11 -6.30
C ILE A 83 30.17 6.80 -6.31
N SER A 84 29.76 6.36 -5.13
CA SER A 84 28.83 5.24 -4.94
C SER A 84 27.80 5.61 -3.88
N TRP A 85 26.62 5.01 -3.97
CA TRP A 85 25.56 5.15 -2.96
C TRP A 85 24.86 3.80 -2.77
N SER A 86 24.14 3.67 -1.66
CA SER A 86 23.29 2.50 -1.39
C SER A 86 21.97 2.61 -2.16
N PRO A 87 21.47 1.51 -2.76
CA PRO A 87 20.17 1.49 -3.42
C PRO A 87 19.06 1.93 -2.45
N PRO A 88 18.25 2.92 -2.83
CA PRO A 88 17.11 3.30 -2.02
C PRO A 88 15.98 2.27 -2.14
N TYR A 89 14.95 2.44 -1.32
CA TYR A 89 13.67 1.79 -1.57
C TYR A 89 13.14 2.21 -2.95
N SER A 90 12.75 1.24 -3.78
CA SER A 90 12.39 1.47 -5.18
C SER A 90 10.99 2.06 -5.39
N GLY A 91 10.22 2.28 -4.32
CA GLY A 91 8.84 2.76 -4.45
C GLY A 91 7.91 1.75 -5.10
N ASN A 92 8.23 0.46 -5.07
CA ASN A 92 7.50 -0.62 -5.77
C ASN A 92 7.36 -0.39 -7.29
N SER A 93 8.24 0.41 -7.92
CA SER A 93 8.29 0.57 -9.38
C SER A 93 8.69 -0.76 -10.05
N PRO A 94 7.98 -1.21 -11.11
CA PRO A 94 8.32 -2.42 -11.88
C PRO A 94 9.64 -2.31 -12.66
#